data_AF-A0A1B0FLQ1-F1
#
_entry.id   AF-A0A1B0FLQ1-F1
#
_cell.length_a   1.000
_cell.length_b   1.000
_cell.length_c   1.000
_cell.angle_alpha   90.00
_cell.angle_beta   90.00
_cell.angle_gamma   90.00
#
_symmetry.space_group_name_H-M   'P 1'
#
loop_
_entity.id
_entity.type
_entity.pdbx_description
1 polymer ?
#
loop_
_entity_poly.entity_id
_entity_poly.type
_entity_poly.pdbx_seq_one_letter_code
_entity_poly.pdbx_strand_id
1 'polypeptide(L)'
;MSAKLLKQAIEIVEEDLQPIPNKKAKQSKEATDKRTRFKIQSKKQAILQKQTVSGKHGEKKNIFTIREELETNNKKTEENIKRLLALSMNSVKVKDAEKIVRRVHKGRYVEKTLPKIEQESIFTEEDFRAFEEEYFNS
;
A
#
# COMPACT_ATOMS: atom_id res chain seq x y z
N MET A 1 13.36 -26.01 -21.49
CA MET A 1 12.85 -24.65 -21.80
C MET A 1 12.05 -24.74 -23.09
N SER A 2 10.82 -24.24 -23.13
CA SER A 2 9.93 -24.41 -24.29
C SER A 2 10.33 -23.49 -25.45
N ALA A 3 10.36 -24.01 -26.68
CA ALA A 3 10.66 -23.24 -27.89
C ALA A 3 9.76 -22.01 -28.09
N LYS A 4 8.51 -22.07 -27.60
CA LYS A 4 7.56 -20.93 -27.62
C LYS A 4 8.06 -19.73 -26.81
N LEU A 5 8.65 -19.99 -25.64
CA LEU A 5 9.17 -18.94 -24.76
C LEU A 5 10.42 -18.27 -25.37
N LEU A 6 11.29 -19.08 -26.01
CA LEU A 6 12.45 -18.56 -26.74
C LEU A 6 12.02 -17.68 -27.92
N LYS A 7 11.01 -18.11 -28.68
CA LYS A 7 10.48 -17.32 -29.79
C LYS A 7 9.91 -15.97 -29.31
N GLN A 8 9.17 -15.99 -28.20
CA GLN A 8 8.60 -14.78 -27.61
C GLN A 8 9.67 -13.83 -27.06
N ALA A 9 10.74 -14.37 -26.47
CA ALA A 9 11.86 -13.55 -26.01
C ALA A 9 12.62 -12.88 -27.16
N ILE A 10 12.78 -13.58 -28.29
CA ILE A 10 13.40 -13.02 -29.49
C ILE A 10 12.51 -11.93 -30.11
N GLU A 11 11.19 -12.17 -30.20
CA GLU A 11 10.22 -11.22 -30.76
C GLU A 11 10.19 -9.89 -29.98
N ILE A 12 10.25 -9.94 -28.65
CA ILE A 12 10.31 -8.74 -27.80
C ILE A 12 11.60 -7.94 -28.06
N VAL A 13 12.74 -8.63 -28.23
CA VAL A 13 14.03 -7.98 -28.48
C VAL A 13 14.09 -7.37 -29.90
N GLU A 14 13.46 -8.01 -30.89
CA GLU A 14 13.40 -7.49 -32.26
C GLU A 14 12.45 -6.29 -32.40
N GLU A 15 11.36 -6.23 -31.63
CA GLU A 15 10.40 -5.12 -31.63
C GLU A 15 10.99 -3.83 -31.03
N ASP A 16 11.90 -3.96 -30.06
CA ASP A 16 12.61 -2.83 -29.44
C ASP A 16 13.72 -2.23 -30.33
N LEU A 17 14.18 -2.97 -31.34
CA LEU A 17 15.29 -2.58 -32.21
C LEU A 17 14.86 -2.00 -33.58
N GLN A 18 13.60 -2.11 -33.96
CA GLN A 18 13.10 -1.65 -35.26
C GLN A 18 12.12 -0.46 -35.11
N PRO A 19 12.32 0.68 -35.78
CA PRO A 19 11.26 1.66 -35.94
C PRO A 19 10.21 1.09 -36.89
N ILE A 20 9.03 0.79 -36.34
CA ILE A 20 7.81 0.29 -36.99
C ILE A 20 7.72 0.67 -38.50
N PRO A 21 7.91 -0.26 -39.45
CA PRO A 21 7.51 -0.03 -40.83
C PRO A 21 5.98 -0.20 -40.92
N ASN A 22 5.29 0.92 -41.17
CA ASN A 22 3.86 0.99 -41.39
C ASN A 22 3.42 0.01 -42.50
N LYS A 23 2.78 -1.11 -42.14
CA LYS A 23 2.05 -1.95 -43.10
C LYS A 23 0.78 -1.21 -43.54
N LYS A 24 0.76 -0.72 -44.80
CA LYS A 24 -0.36 -0.01 -45.43
C LYS A 24 -1.57 -0.95 -45.57
N ALA A 25 -2.70 -0.56 -44.99
CA ALA A 25 -4.00 -1.18 -45.23
C ALA A 25 -4.55 -0.75 -46.60
N LYS A 26 -5.17 -1.70 -47.32
CA LYS A 26 -5.84 -1.50 -48.62
C LYS A 26 -6.98 -0.48 -48.48
N GLN A 27 -7.03 0.48 -49.40
CA GLN A 27 -8.09 1.48 -49.50
C GLN A 27 -9.34 0.88 -50.14
N SER A 28 -10.50 1.01 -49.48
CA SER A 28 -11.81 1.02 -50.14
C SER A 28 -12.33 2.47 -50.13
N LYS A 29 -12.70 2.96 -51.30
CA LYS A 29 -13.29 4.29 -51.53
C LYS A 29 -14.74 4.29 -51.06
N GLU A 30 -15.17 5.29 -50.30
CA GLU A 30 -16.54 5.80 -50.38
C GLU A 30 -16.70 7.20 -49.76
N ALA A 31 -17.85 7.81 -50.04
CA ALA A 31 -18.03 9.20 -50.42
C ALA A 31 -17.87 10.27 -49.33
N THR A 32 -17.61 11.48 -49.86
CA THR A 32 -17.79 12.82 -49.30
C THR A 32 -18.83 12.98 -48.19
N ASP A 33 -18.45 13.65 -47.09
CA ASP A 33 -19.29 14.72 -46.56
C ASP A 33 -18.48 15.82 -45.85
N LYS A 34 -18.93 17.06 -46.02
CA LYS A 34 -18.34 18.29 -45.48
C LYS A 34 -18.81 18.49 -44.05
N ARG A 35 -17.93 19.07 -43.22
CA ARG A 35 -18.14 19.55 -41.83
C ARG A 35 -17.69 18.54 -40.76
N THR A 36 -16.45 18.72 -40.30
CA THR A 36 -16.14 19.05 -38.91
C THR A 36 -14.61 19.12 -38.76
N ARG A 37 -14.08 20.32 -38.51
CA ARG A 37 -12.70 20.51 -38.06
C ARG A 37 -12.62 20.11 -36.59
N PHE A 38 -12.61 18.81 -36.31
CA PHE A 38 -12.14 18.32 -35.01
C PHE A 38 -10.66 18.01 -35.14
N LYS A 39 -9.85 18.77 -34.40
CA LYS A 39 -8.42 18.54 -34.19
C LYS A 39 -8.18 17.05 -33.98
N ILE A 40 -7.38 16.46 -34.86
CA ILE A 40 -6.78 15.14 -34.64
C ILE A 40 -5.76 15.35 -33.52
N GLN A 41 -6.23 15.36 -32.27
CA GLN A 41 -5.33 15.20 -31.13
C GLN A 41 -4.76 13.79 -31.24
N SER A 42 -3.43 13.73 -31.27
CA SER A 42 -2.68 12.50 -31.50
C SER A 42 -3.14 11.38 -30.56
N LYS A 43 -3.83 10.37 -31.09
CA LYS A 43 -4.24 9.17 -30.33
C LYS A 43 -3.05 8.44 -29.68
N LYS A 44 -1.82 8.72 -30.15
CA LYS A 44 -0.58 8.16 -29.59
C LYS A 44 -0.29 8.64 -28.15
N GLN A 45 -0.69 9.86 -27.77
CA GLN A 45 -0.49 10.34 -26.40
C GLN A 45 -1.54 9.78 -25.41
N ALA A 46 -2.76 9.50 -25.89
CA ALA A 46 -3.84 8.98 -25.05
C ALA A 46 -3.67 7.49 -24.67
N ILE A 47 -2.90 6.72 -25.45
CA ILE A 47 -2.66 5.29 -25.20
C ILE A 47 -1.57 5.11 -24.12
N LEU A 48 -0.53 5.96 -24.10
CA LEU A 48 0.50 5.92 -23.05
C LEU A 48 -0.04 6.31 -21.67
N GLN A 49 -1.03 7.21 -21.59
CA GLN A 49 -1.56 7.71 -20.31
C GLN A 49 -2.53 6.74 -19.59
N LYS A 50 -2.92 5.62 -20.21
CA LYS A 50 -3.98 4.74 -19.69
C LYS A 50 -3.49 3.43 -19.08
N GLN A 51 -2.18 3.19 -19.01
CA GLN A 51 -1.70 2.05 -18.24
C GLN A 51 -1.73 2.42 -16.74
N THR A 52 -2.81 2.01 -16.09
CA THR A 52 -3.00 2.15 -14.64
C THR A 52 -2.87 0.78 -14.00
N VAL A 53 -2.18 0.72 -12.88
CA VAL A 53 -2.00 -0.50 -12.08
C VAL A 53 -2.73 -0.31 -10.77
N SER A 54 -3.50 -1.31 -10.35
CA SER A 54 -4.16 -1.33 -9.04
C SER A 54 -3.14 -1.64 -7.94
N GLY A 55 -2.99 -0.71 -6.99
CA GLY A 55 -2.19 -0.91 -5.79
C GLY A 55 -2.86 -1.82 -4.78
N LYS A 56 -2.14 -2.18 -3.71
CA LYS A 56 -2.58 -3.07 -2.63
C LYS A 56 -3.86 -2.61 -1.90
N HIS A 57 -4.27 -1.36 -2.06
CA HIS A 57 -5.47 -0.78 -1.44
C HIS A 57 -6.53 -0.35 -2.46
N GLY A 58 -6.46 -0.89 -3.69
CA GLY A 58 -7.45 -0.61 -4.74
C GLY A 58 -7.26 0.74 -5.46
N GLU A 59 -6.30 1.56 -5.05
CA GLU A 59 -5.93 2.79 -5.75
C GLU A 59 -5.34 2.48 -7.12
N LYS A 60 -5.90 3.08 -8.18
CA LYS A 60 -5.36 2.99 -9.54
C LYS A 60 -4.33 4.09 -9.73
N LYS A 61 -3.06 3.73 -9.84
CA LYS A 61 -1.96 4.67 -10.08
C LYS A 61 -1.45 4.54 -11.51
N ASN A 62 -0.97 5.64 -12.08
CA ASN A 62 -0.37 5.65 -13.41
C ASN A 62 1.02 5.01 -13.35
N ILE A 63 1.39 4.19 -14.34
CA ILE A 63 2.72 3.58 -14.40
C ILE A 63 3.83 4.65 -14.42
N PHE A 64 3.59 5.79 -15.06
CA PHE A 64 4.60 6.85 -15.14
C PHE A 64 4.92 7.44 -13.76
N THR A 65 3.88 7.72 -12.95
CA THR A 65 4.06 8.22 -11.58
C THR A 65 4.70 7.16 -10.68
N ILE A 66 4.37 5.88 -10.88
CA ILE A 66 5.01 4.77 -10.14
C ILE A 66 6.50 4.69 -10.46
N ARG A 67 6.89 4.86 -11.74
CA ARG A 67 8.30 4.83 -12.15
C ARG A 67 9.08 6.01 -11.54
N GLU A 68 8.49 7.20 -11.54
CA GLU A 68 9.09 8.38 -10.92
C GLU A 68 9.23 8.22 -9.39
N GLU A 69 8.22 7.65 -8.73
CA GLU A 69 8.29 7.28 -7.31
C GLU A 69 9.38 6.22 -7.05
N LEU A 70 9.59 5.25 -7.95
CA LEU A 70 10.63 4.23 -7.81
C LEU A 70 12.04 4.83 -7.89
N GLU A 71 12.29 5.71 -8.86
CA GLU A 71 13.58 6.39 -9.04
C GLU A 71 13.96 7.25 -7.83
N THR A 72 12.97 7.88 -7.19
CA THR A 72 13.21 8.75 -6.02
C THR A 72 13.39 7.97 -4.71
N ASN A 73 12.90 6.73 -4.62
CA ASN A 73 12.94 5.92 -3.40
C ASN A 73 14.20 5.03 -3.26
N ASN A 74 15.21 5.18 -4.13
CA ASN A 74 16.45 4.39 -4.11
C ASN A 74 17.11 4.31 -2.72
N LYS A 75 17.11 5.39 -1.94
CA LYS A 75 17.65 5.41 -0.57
C LYS A 75 16.95 4.45 0.39
N LYS A 76 15.62 4.34 0.31
CA LYS A 76 14.84 3.41 1.14
C LYS A 76 15.11 1.96 0.75
N THR A 77 15.25 1.72 -0.55
CA THR A 77 15.58 0.38 -1.08
C THR A 77 16.95 -0.07 -0.58
N GLU A 78 17.97 0.79 -0.64
CA GLU A 78 19.30 0.49 -0.11
C GLU A 78 19.30 0.24 1.40
N GLU A 79 18.57 1.06 2.16
CA GLU A 79 18.44 0.86 3.60
C GLU A 79 17.76 -0.47 3.93
N ASN A 80 16.71 -0.83 3.20
CA ASN A 80 16.03 -2.11 3.37
C ASN A 80 16.92 -3.30 3.00
N ILE A 81 17.73 -3.18 1.94
CA ILE A 81 18.71 -4.21 1.57
C ILE A 81 19.74 -4.37 2.69
N LYS A 82 20.28 -3.27 3.23
CA LYS A 82 21.22 -3.31 4.37
C LYS A 82 20.60 -3.96 5.60
N ARG A 83 19.35 -3.63 5.92
CA ARG A 83 18.61 -4.25 7.03
C ARG A 83 18.38 -5.75 6.79
N LEU A 84 18.02 -6.14 5.57
CA LEU A 84 17.80 -7.54 5.23
C LEU A 84 19.10 -8.36 5.33
N LEU A 85 20.20 -7.80 4.83
CA LEU A 85 21.53 -8.41 4.98
C LEU A 85 21.91 -8.56 6.44
N ALA A 86 21.73 -7.49 7.24
CA ALA A 86 21.97 -7.54 8.68
C ALA A 86 21.14 -8.64 9.36
N LEU A 87 19.85 -8.80 9.01
CA LEU A 87 19.00 -9.87 9.53
C LEU A 87 19.48 -11.26 9.08
N SER A 88 19.89 -11.40 7.82
CA SER A 88 20.37 -12.69 7.29
C SER A 88 21.66 -13.17 7.95
N MET A 89 22.54 -12.24 8.32
CA MET A 89 23.81 -12.53 8.97
C MET A 89 23.67 -12.62 10.50
N ASN A 90 22.59 -12.09 11.07
CA ASN A 90 22.37 -12.11 12.51
C ASN A 90 21.79 -13.47 12.91
N SER A 91 22.65 -14.47 13.05
CA SER A 91 22.29 -15.73 13.69
C SER A 91 21.85 -15.45 15.13
N VAL A 92 20.67 -15.90 15.51
CA VAL A 92 20.20 -15.76 16.89
C VAL A 92 21.17 -16.49 17.81
N LYS A 93 21.87 -15.74 18.67
CA LYS A 93 22.76 -16.32 19.68
C LYS A 93 21.92 -17.23 20.58
N VAL A 94 22.45 -18.39 20.95
CA VAL A 94 21.74 -19.39 21.78
C VAL A 94 21.16 -18.76 23.06
N LYS A 95 21.91 -17.85 23.70
CA LYS A 95 21.46 -17.10 24.89
C LYS A 95 20.21 -16.24 24.64
N ASP A 96 20.08 -15.67 23.45
CA ASP A 96 18.93 -14.83 23.10
C ASP A 96 17.75 -15.67 22.62
N ALA A 97 18.00 -16.81 21.95
CA ALA A 97 16.97 -17.81 21.65
C ALA A 97 16.30 -18.33 22.94
N GLU A 98 17.10 -18.68 23.95
CA GLU A 98 16.57 -19.10 25.26
C GLU A 98 15.72 -18.01 25.93
N LYS A 99 16.15 -16.74 25.86
CA LYS A 99 15.35 -15.63 26.41
C LYS A 99 14.01 -15.48 25.68
N ILE A 100 14.00 -15.64 24.36
CA ILE A 100 12.77 -15.59 23.56
C ILE A 100 11.83 -16.72 23.98
N VAL A 101 12.35 -17.96 24.09
CA VAL A 101 11.57 -19.12 24.54
C VAL A 101 11.00 -18.89 25.94
N ARG A 102 11.84 -18.44 26.90
CA ARG A 102 11.38 -18.13 28.26
C ARG A 102 10.33 -17.03 28.29
N ARG A 103 10.43 -16.01 27.42
CA ARG A 103 9.44 -14.93 27.31
C ARG A 103 8.12 -15.44 26.73
N VAL A 104 8.16 -16.32 25.73
CA VAL A 104 6.96 -16.95 25.18
C VAL A 104 6.26 -17.80 26.24
N HIS A 105 7.01 -18.61 27.00
CA HIS A 105 6.43 -19.40 28.10
C HIS A 105 5.84 -18.56 29.22
N LYS A 106 6.44 -17.40 29.53
CA LYS A 106 5.90 -16.46 30.52
C LYS A 106 4.61 -15.77 30.05
N GLY A 107 4.29 -15.84 28.76
CA GLY A 107 3.12 -15.17 28.19
C GLY A 107 3.25 -13.65 28.14
N ARG A 108 2.18 -12.98 27.69
CA ARG A 108 2.08 -11.52 27.79
C ARG A 108 1.75 -11.18 29.24
N TYR A 109 2.39 -10.15 29.79
CA TYR A 109 1.98 -9.58 31.07
C TYR A 109 0.60 -8.93 30.84
N VAL A 110 -0.47 -9.67 31.16
CA VAL A 110 -1.80 -9.09 31.24
C VAL A 110 -1.84 -8.34 32.55
N GLU A 111 -2.13 -7.04 32.49
CA GLU A 111 -2.40 -6.27 33.70
C GLU A 111 -3.51 -7.01 34.47
N LYS A 112 -3.15 -7.54 35.64
CA LYS A 112 -4.13 -8.15 36.52
C LYS A 112 -5.09 -7.04 36.89
N THR A 113 -6.34 -7.12 36.43
CA THR A 113 -7.39 -6.22 36.85
C THR A 113 -7.45 -6.26 38.37
N LEU A 114 -7.09 -5.16 39.01
CA LEU A 114 -7.19 -5.02 40.46
C LEU A 114 -8.66 -5.29 40.84
N PRO A 115 -8.91 -6.03 41.93
CA PRO A 115 -10.28 -6.23 42.39
C PRO A 115 -10.92 -4.86 42.59
N LYS A 116 -12.15 -4.69 42.08
CA LYS A 116 -12.93 -3.47 42.27
C LYS A 116 -13.20 -3.36 43.77
N ILE A 117 -12.47 -2.48 44.44
CA ILE A 117 -12.75 -2.12 45.82
C ILE A 117 -14.07 -1.34 45.75
N GLU A 118 -15.11 -1.88 46.35
CA GLU A 118 -16.37 -1.16 46.54
C GLU A 118 -16.07 0.05 47.41
N GLN A 119 -16.16 1.24 46.84
CA GLN A 119 -15.98 2.48 47.58
C GLN A 119 -17.26 2.71 48.38
N GLU A 120 -17.16 2.63 49.70
CA GLU A 120 -18.24 3.02 50.59
C GLU A 120 -18.52 4.52 50.40
N SER A 121 -19.81 4.89 50.33
CA SER A 121 -20.21 6.29 50.22
C SER A 121 -19.73 7.05 51.45
N ILE A 122 -19.04 8.17 51.23
CA ILE A 122 -18.57 9.05 52.30
C ILE A 122 -19.76 9.87 52.88
N PHE A 123 -20.85 9.99 52.12
CA PHE A 123 -22.05 10.70 52.55
C PHE A 123 -22.99 9.79 53.32
N THR A 124 -23.45 10.30 54.46
CA THR A 124 -24.46 9.70 55.32
C THR A 124 -25.86 10.26 54.99
N GLU A 125 -26.91 9.56 55.41
CA GLU A 125 -28.30 10.00 55.20
C GLU A 125 -28.59 11.37 55.85
N GLU A 126 -27.88 11.70 56.93
CA GLU A 126 -27.96 13.01 57.60
C GLU A 126 -27.44 14.15 56.71
N ASP A 127 -26.37 13.90 55.93
CA ASP A 127 -25.81 14.88 55.00
C ASP A 127 -26.80 15.23 53.88
N PHE A 128 -27.52 14.22 53.38
CA PHE A 128 -28.56 14.43 52.36
C PHE A 128 -29.73 15.24 52.91
N ARG A 129 -30.11 15.01 54.18
CA ARG A 129 -31.19 15.76 54.82
C ARG A 129 -30.83 17.24 55.02
N ALA A 130 -29.59 17.50 55.46
CA ALA A 130 -29.07 18.86 55.60
C ALA A 130 -29.04 19.60 54.24
N PHE A 131 -28.64 18.90 53.18
CA PHE A 131 -28.65 19.45 51.82
C PHE A 131 -30.07 19.76 51.32
N GLU A 132 -31.04 18.88 51.55
CA GLU A 132 -32.44 19.11 51.17
C GLU A 132 -33.01 20.34 51.87
N GLU A 133 -32.76 20.50 53.16
CA GLU A 133 -33.23 21.66 53.92
C GLU A 133 -32.64 22.97 53.38
N GLU A 134 -31.37 23.00 52.98
CA GLU A 134 -30.75 24.18 52.38
C GLU A 134 -31.30 24.46 50.96
N TYR A 135 -31.54 23.41 50.17
CA TYR A 135 -31.99 23.54 48.79
C TYR A 135 -33.47 23.96 48.67
N PHE A 136 -34.32 23.49 49.59
CA PHE A 136 -35.76 23.76 49.55
C PHE A 136 -36.21 24.93 50.44
N ASN A 137 -35.38 25.39 51.39
CA ASN A 137 -35.68 26.57 52.22
C ASN A 137 -34.96 27.85 51.76
N SER A 138 -34.44 27.88 50.53
CA SER A 138 -33.95 29.11 49.86
C SER A 138 -35.03 29.82 49.05
#